data_AF-A0AB39UUW1-F1
#
_entry.id   AF-A0AB39UUW1-F1
#
_cell.length_a   1.000
_cell.length_b   1.000
_cell.length_c   1.000
_cell.angle_alpha   90.00
_cell.angle_beta   90.00
_cell.angle_gamma   90.00
#
_symmetry.space_group_name_H-M   'P 1'
#
loop_
_entity.id
_entity.type
_entity.pdbx_description
1 polymer ?
#
loop_
_entity_poly.entity_id
_entity_poly.type
_entity_poly.pdbx_seq_one_letter_code
_entity_poly.pdbx_strand_id
1 'polypeptide(L)' 'MKSFVVCACLVSALLAGCAEVKPWQRGELARTEMAFDPDAMQSSLKDHVYFSKEASSGGATAGGGGCGCN' A
#
# COMPACT_ATOMS: atom_id res chain seq x y z
N MET A 1 16.15 18.42 -34.77
CA MET A 1 17.36 18.06 -33.99
C MET A 1 17.21 18.43 -32.51
N LYS A 2 17.05 19.71 -32.15
CA LYS A 2 16.84 20.15 -30.76
C LYS A 2 15.63 19.50 -30.06
N SER A 3 14.48 19.40 -30.74
CA SER A 3 13.28 18.76 -30.19
C SER A 3 13.44 17.25 -29.97
N PHE A 4 14.27 16.57 -30.78
CA PHE A 4 14.53 15.14 -30.64
C PHE A 4 15.42 14.84 -29.42
N VAL A 5 16.41 15.70 -29.17
CA VAL A 5 17.28 15.62 -27.99
C VAL A 5 16.47 15.86 -26.70
N VAL A 6 15.54 16.82 -26.69
CA VAL A 6 14.68 17.10 -25.54
C VAL A 6 13.79 15.89 -25.20
N CYS A 7 13.15 15.28 -26.20
CA CYS A 7 12.33 14.08 -25.98
C CYS A 7 13.17 12.90 -25.46
N ALA A 8 14.38 12.70 -26.00
CA ALA A 8 15.27 11.63 -25.54
C ALA A 8 15.71 11.81 -24.07
N CYS A 9 16.01 13.03 -23.64
CA CYS A 9 16.34 13.33 -22.25
C CYS A 9 15.15 13.09 -21.30
N LEU A 10 13.94 13.48 -21.70
CA LEU A 10 12.70 13.24 -20.92
C LEU A 10 12.43 11.75 -20.71
N VAL A 11 12.59 10.94 -21.76
CA VAL A 11 12.42 9.49 -21.66
C VAL A 11 13.46 8.89 -20.72
N SER A 12 14.74 9.29 -20.82
CA SER A 12 15.78 8.77 -19.93
C SER A 12 15.56 9.10 -18.45
N ALA A 13 14.95 10.26 -18.14
CA ALA A 13 14.65 10.66 -16.77
C ALA A 13 13.56 9.78 -16.12
N LEU A 14 12.59 9.30 -16.91
CA LEU A 14 11.51 8.44 -16.44
C LEU A 14 11.99 7.04 -16.05
N LEU A 15 13.12 6.58 -16.60
CA LEU A 15 13.69 5.25 -16.30
C LEU A 15 14.66 5.26 -15.12
N ALA A 16 15.00 6.42 -14.53
CA ALA A 16 16.02 6.56 -13.50
C ALA A 16 15.52 6.35 -12.05
N GLY A 17 14.38 5.66 -11.85
CA GLY A 17 13.73 5.55 -10.54
C GLY A 17 14.20 4.39 -9.64
N CYS A 18 14.94 3.42 -10.17
CA CYS A 18 15.35 2.24 -9.40
C CYS A 18 16.72 2.47 -8.76
N ALA A 19 16.75 2.62 -7.43
CA ALA A 19 17.97 2.62 -6.64
C ALA A 19 18.11 1.30 -5.87
N GLU A 20 19.28 0.68 -5.92
CA GLU A 20 19.58 -0.48 -5.09
C GLU A 20 19.82 -0.02 -3.64
N VAL A 21 18.94 -0.45 -2.73
CA VAL A 21 19.00 -0.10 -1.32
C VAL A 21 19.48 -1.30 -0.52
N LYS A 22 20.57 -1.12 0.24
CA LYS A 22 21.16 -2.20 1.04
C LYS A 22 20.18 -2.62 2.16
N PRO A 23 20.14 -3.90 2.57
CA PRO A 23 19.13 -4.40 3.51
C PRO A 23 19.00 -3.59 4.80
N TRP A 24 20.12 -3.12 5.37
CA TRP A 24 20.13 -2.33 6.62
C TRP A 24 19.63 -0.89 6.47
N GLN A 25 19.60 -0.33 5.26
CA GLN A 25 19.03 1.00 5.00
C GLN A 25 17.49 0.98 5.00
N ARG A 26 16.87 -0.21 4.93
CA ARG A 26 15.41 -0.38 5.01
C ARG A 26 14.86 -0.23 6.42
N GLY A 27 15.72 -0.22 7.45
CA GLY A 27 15.32 -0.09 8.85
C GLY A 27 14.59 1.21 9.15
N GLU A 28 14.95 2.30 8.46
CA GLU A 28 14.24 3.58 8.59
C GLU A 28 12.75 3.41 8.23
N LEU A 29 12.44 2.79 7.09
CA LEU A 29 11.07 2.54 6.62
C LEU A 29 10.34 1.40 7.34
N ALA A 30 11.03 0.63 8.18
CA ALA A 30 10.48 -0.53 8.88
C ALA A 30 10.00 -0.21 10.32
N ARG A 31 9.96 1.07 10.71
CA ARG A 31 9.42 1.47 12.01
C ARG A 31 7.94 1.12 12.11
N THR A 32 7.50 0.70 13.30
CA THR A 32 6.10 0.31 13.56
C THR A 32 5.11 1.41 13.17
N GLU A 33 5.46 2.67 13.42
CA GLU A 33 4.62 3.84 13.10
C GLU A 33 4.40 4.08 11.59
N MET A 34 5.19 3.43 10.73
CA MET A 34 5.06 3.50 9.27
C MET A 34 4.46 2.23 8.67
N ALA A 35 4.11 1.24 9.49
CA ALA A 35 3.34 0.09 9.03
C ALA A 35 1.94 0.51 8.61
N PHE A 36 1.40 -0.14 7.58
CA PHE A 36 0.01 0.06 7.14
C PHE A 36 -1.01 -0.23 8.24
N ASP A 37 -0.69 -1.21 9.10
CA ASP A 37 -1.43 -1.51 10.32
C ASP A 37 -0.44 -1.64 11.49
N PRO A 38 -0.22 -0.56 12.26
CA PRO A 38 0.69 -0.57 13.40
C PRO A 38 0.13 -1.35 14.61
N ASP A 39 -1.18 -1.61 14.66
CA ASP A 39 -1.86 -2.29 15.76
C ASP A 39 -2.93 -3.26 15.24
N ALA A 40 -2.45 -4.43 14.81
CA ALA A 40 -3.28 -5.50 14.27
C ALA A 40 -4.36 -6.00 15.26
N MET A 41 -4.15 -5.86 16.57
CA MET A 41 -5.14 -6.27 17.58
C MET A 41 -6.32 -5.30 17.62
N GLN A 42 -6.03 -4.00 17.63
CA GLN A 42 -7.08 -2.98 17.54
C GLN A 42 -7.82 -3.04 16.21
N SER A 43 -7.09 -3.28 15.12
CA SER A 43 -7.64 -3.45 13.77
C SER A 43 -8.61 -4.64 13.73
N SER A 44 -8.17 -5.81 14.20
CA SER A 44 -9.01 -7.02 14.29
C SER A 44 -10.27 -6.80 15.14
N LEU A 45 -10.14 -6.13 16.28
CA LEU A 45 -11.28 -5.83 17.15
C LEU A 45 -12.32 -4.95 16.43
N LYS A 46 -11.85 -3.91 15.71
CA LYS A 46 -12.73 -3.02 14.93
C LYS A 46 -13.43 -3.78 13.82
N ASP A 47 -12.72 -4.64 13.11
CA ASP A 47 -13.28 -5.50 12.06
C ASP A 47 -14.35 -6.43 12.62
N HIS A 48 -14.12 -7.05 13.79
CA HIS A 48 -15.12 -7.88 14.46
C HIS A 48 -16.39 -7.09 14.81
N VAL A 49 -16.26 -5.88 15.34
CA VAL A 49 -17.40 -5.02 15.66
C VAL A 49 -18.12 -4.55 14.40
N TYR A 50 -17.37 -4.16 13.37
CA TYR A 50 -17.90 -3.69 12.08
C TYR A 50 -18.69 -4.80 11.39
N PHE A 51 -18.10 -5.98 11.24
CA PHE A 51 -18.78 -7.13 10.65
C PHE A 51 -20.05 -7.50 11.44
N SER A 52 -19.99 -7.49 12.78
CA SER A 52 -21.16 -7.81 13.61
C SER A 52 -22.33 -6.84 13.42
N LYS A 53 -22.08 -5.61 12.94
CA LYS A 53 -23.09 -4.56 12.78
C LYS A 53 -23.48 -4.31 11.33
N GLU A 54 -22.54 -4.49 10.41
CA GLU A 54 -22.63 -3.96 9.04
C GLU A 54 -22.10 -4.96 7.99
N ALA A 55 -22.07 -6.28 8.28
CA ALA A 55 -21.54 -7.32 7.37
C ALA A 55 -22.08 -7.31 5.92
N SER A 56 -23.17 -6.62 5.62
CA SER A 56 -23.69 -6.48 4.27
C SER A 56 -22.85 -5.59 3.34
N SER A 57 -21.95 -4.75 3.88
CA SER A 57 -21.15 -3.77 3.12
C SER A 57 -19.82 -4.31 2.56
N GLY A 58 -19.36 -5.48 3.03
CA GLY A 58 -18.06 -6.05 2.68
C GLY A 58 -16.87 -5.48 3.47
N GLY A 59 -15.89 -6.35 3.74
CA GLY A 59 -14.71 -6.02 4.55
C GLY A 59 -13.59 -5.33 3.77
N ALA A 60 -12.61 -4.78 4.49
CA ALA A 60 -11.51 -3.99 3.93
C ALA A 60 -10.41 -4.79 3.18
N THR A 61 -10.60 -6.09 2.97
CA THR A 61 -9.60 -6.95 2.32
C THR A 61 -9.91 -7.14 0.83
N ALA A 62 -8.87 -7.21 0.00
CA ALA A 62 -8.96 -7.35 -1.46
C ALA A 62 -9.63 -8.65 -1.95
N GLY A 63 -10.15 -9.50 -1.06
CA GLY A 63 -10.64 -10.85 -1.35
C GLY A 63 -11.95 -11.26 -0.70
N GLY A 64 -12.78 -10.38 -0.13
CA GLY A 64 -14.09 -10.84 0.34
C GLY A 64 -15.03 -9.81 0.97
N GLY A 65 -16.31 -9.87 0.55
CA GLY A 65 -17.40 -9.74 1.53
C GLY A 65 -18.73 -9.10 1.12
N GLY A 66 -19.11 -8.99 -0.15
CA GLY A 66 -20.43 -8.43 -0.49
C GLY A 66 -21.56 -9.47 -0.61
N CYS A 67 -22.26 -9.78 0.50
CA CYS A 67 -23.67 -10.25 0.55
C CYS A 67 -24.21 -10.39 2.01
N GLY A 68 -23.35 -10.41 3.04
CA GLY A 68 -23.78 -10.38 4.44
C GLY A 68 -24.46 -11.65 4.98
N CYS A 69 -24.42 -12.78 4.27
CA CYS A 69 -24.86 -14.07 4.81
C CYS A 69 -23.64 -14.87 5.26
N ASN A 70 -23.54 -15.14 6.56
CA ASN A 70 -22.62 -16.10 7.17
C ASN A 70 -22.76 -17.48 6.50
#